data_AF-A0A2T2UUK1-F1
#
_entry.id   AF-A0A2T2UUK1-F1
#
_cell.length_a   1.000
_cell.length_b   1.000
_cell.length_c   1.000
_cell.angle_alpha   90.00
_cell.angle_beta   90.00
_cell.angle_gamma   90.00
#
_symmetry.space_group_name_H-M   'P 1'
#
loop_
_entity.id
_entity.type
_entity.pdbx_description
1 polymer ?
#
loop_
_entity_poly.entity_id
_entity_poly.type
_entity_poly.pdbx_seq_one_letter_code
_entity_poly.pdbx_strand_id
1 'polypeptide(L)'
;MAWMLLSNPAQAQMDNIDTVEGPRGAETTLTAQPHGVADGLSVRALGIAAPDTTRWALSLIGAESGDEISLRHGNESLPRLAVQRPDDGVGPTRVYVSQQTFLTMAESSSVTLQVGTVSASLPDPLRREMSVVFERTAQ
;
A
#
# COMPACT_ATOMS: atom_id res chain seq x y z
N MET A 1 -26.38 10.40 -32.61
CA MET A 1 -26.61 9.66 -31.36
C MET A 1 -25.28 9.57 -30.63
N ALA A 2 -25.08 10.37 -29.58
CA ALA A 2 -23.83 10.37 -28.82
C ALA A 2 -23.86 9.23 -27.80
N TRP A 3 -23.02 8.22 -28.00
CA TRP A 3 -22.74 7.20 -27.01
C TRP A 3 -21.74 7.78 -26.00
N MET A 4 -22.21 8.16 -24.82
CA MET A 4 -21.31 8.43 -23.69
C MET A 4 -20.80 7.08 -23.17
N LEU A 5 -19.54 6.78 -23.47
CA LEU A 5 -18.78 5.71 -22.81
C LEU A 5 -18.62 6.12 -21.35
N LEU A 6 -19.47 5.58 -20.47
CA LEU A 6 -19.20 5.56 -19.05
C LEU A 6 -18.02 4.60 -18.84
N SER A 7 -16.80 5.14 -18.82
CA SER A 7 -15.62 4.40 -18.37
C SER A 7 -15.91 3.93 -16.95
N ASN A 8 -16.06 2.61 -16.78
CA ASN A 8 -16.33 2.03 -15.49
C ASN A 8 -15.08 2.23 -14.61
N PRO A 9 -15.12 3.06 -13.55
CA PRO A 9 -13.93 3.35 -12.75
C PRO A 9 -13.37 2.09 -12.07
N ALA A 10 -14.20 1.05 -11.92
CA ALA A 10 -13.79 -0.26 -11.42
C ALA A 10 -12.81 -1.00 -12.35
N GLN A 11 -12.87 -0.80 -13.68
CA GLN A 11 -11.93 -1.45 -14.61
C GLN A 11 -10.58 -0.73 -14.64
N ALA A 12 -10.58 0.60 -14.73
CA ALA A 12 -9.35 1.41 -14.65
C ALA A 12 -8.57 1.22 -13.34
N GLN A 13 -9.26 0.76 -12.30
CA GLN A 13 -8.65 0.46 -11.00
C GLN A 13 -8.04 -0.95 -10.92
N MET A 14 -8.58 -1.93 -11.65
CA MET A 14 -7.90 -3.22 -11.87
C MET A 14 -6.65 -3.04 -12.74
N ASP A 15 -6.67 -2.06 -13.65
CA ASP A 15 -5.53 -1.71 -14.51
C ASP A 15 -4.35 -1.11 -13.73
N ASN A 16 -4.55 -0.70 -12.47
CA ASN A 16 -3.49 -0.16 -11.62
C ASN A 16 -2.83 -1.20 -10.72
N ILE A 17 -3.08 -2.50 -10.91
CA ILE A 17 -2.45 -3.58 -10.15
C ILE A 17 -1.56 -4.43 -11.07
N ASP A 18 -0.27 -4.40 -10.80
CA ASP A 18 0.71 -5.22 -11.50
C ASP A 18 1.19 -6.37 -10.60
N THR A 19 1.56 -7.49 -11.23
CA THR A 19 2.33 -8.56 -10.58
C THR A 19 3.67 -8.70 -11.30
N VAL A 20 4.76 -8.63 -10.55
CA VAL A 20 6.12 -8.75 -11.07
C VAL A 20 6.83 -9.91 -10.39
N GLU A 21 7.65 -10.64 -11.16
CA GLU A 21 8.50 -11.68 -10.62
C GLU A 21 9.69 -11.04 -9.89
N GLY A 22 9.88 -11.46 -8.65
CA GLY A 22 10.93 -11.06 -7.74
C GLY A 22 12.00 -12.14 -7.58
N PRO A 23 13.07 -11.85 -6.82
CA PRO A 23 14.18 -12.77 -6.66
C PRO A 23 13.74 -14.09 -6.02
N ARG A 24 14.30 -15.20 -6.52
CA ARG A 24 14.05 -16.57 -6.03
C ARG A 24 12.59 -17.05 -6.18
N GLY A 25 11.90 -16.59 -7.23
CA GLY A 25 10.53 -17.02 -7.54
C GLY A 25 9.48 -16.43 -6.60
N ALA A 26 9.81 -15.35 -5.88
CA ALA A 26 8.81 -14.59 -5.15
C ALA A 26 8.02 -13.72 -6.13
N GLU A 27 6.70 -13.68 -6.05
CA GLU A 27 5.87 -12.78 -6.84
C GLU A 27 5.48 -11.57 -6.01
N THR A 28 5.61 -10.36 -6.57
CA THR A 28 5.17 -9.13 -5.92
C THR A 28 3.99 -8.55 -6.68
N THR A 29 2.82 -8.54 -6.05
CA THR A 29 1.66 -7.79 -6.54
C THR A 29 1.63 -6.43 -5.88
N LEU A 30 1.49 -5.36 -6.66
CA LEU A 30 1.56 -3.99 -6.17
C LEU A 30 0.67 -3.04 -6.96
N THR A 31 0.40 -1.87 -6.36
CA THR A 31 -0.22 -0.75 -7.08
C THR A 31 0.80 -0.10 -8.01
N ALA A 32 0.51 -0.08 -9.31
CA ALA A 32 1.41 0.39 -10.36
C ALA A 32 1.66 1.90 -10.25
N GLN A 33 0.61 2.69 -10.04
CA GLN A 33 0.67 4.12 -9.79
C GLN A 33 0.51 4.38 -8.28
N PRO A 34 1.37 5.23 -7.70
CA PRO A 34 1.26 5.61 -6.30
C PRO A 34 0.10 6.59 -6.08
N HIS A 35 -0.55 6.51 -4.93
CA HIS A 35 -1.60 7.45 -4.52
C HIS A 35 -1.01 8.54 -3.63
N GLY A 36 -1.19 9.80 -3.99
CA GLY A 36 -0.84 10.93 -3.13
C GLY A 36 -1.72 10.93 -1.88
N VAL A 37 -1.11 11.07 -0.70
CA VAL A 37 -1.83 11.13 0.59
C VAL A 37 -1.60 12.45 1.32
N ALA A 38 -0.50 13.15 1.01
CA ALA A 38 -0.20 14.51 1.42
C ALA A 38 0.80 15.15 0.46
N ASP A 39 1.08 16.43 0.62
CA ASP A 39 2.09 17.13 -0.18
C ASP A 39 3.45 16.46 -0.06
N GLY A 40 3.99 15.99 -1.18
CA GLY A 40 5.28 15.29 -1.24
C GLY A 40 5.27 13.85 -0.74
N LEU A 41 4.12 13.32 -0.26
CA LEU A 41 4.00 11.96 0.24
C LEU A 41 2.99 11.15 -0.59
N SER A 42 3.47 10.05 -1.16
CA SER A 42 2.64 9.11 -1.90
C SER A 42 2.83 7.68 -1.40
N VAL A 43 1.82 6.85 -1.57
CA VAL A 43 1.76 5.49 -1.04
C VAL A 43 1.43 4.49 -2.14
N ARG A 44 2.10 3.34 -2.12
CA ARG A 44 1.70 2.13 -2.84
C ARG A 44 1.40 1.02 -1.86
N ALA A 45 0.45 0.17 -2.21
CA ALA A 45 0.24 -1.09 -1.51
C ALA A 45 0.95 -2.23 -2.23
N LEU A 46 1.44 -3.20 -1.48
CA LEU A 46 2.13 -4.35 -2.04
C LEU A 46 2.02 -5.61 -1.18
N GLY A 47 1.90 -6.73 -1.86
CA GLY A 47 1.92 -8.08 -1.32
C GLY A 47 3.02 -8.87 -2.02
N ILE A 48 3.83 -9.58 -1.25
CA ILE A 48 4.99 -10.33 -1.71
C ILE A 48 4.75 -11.78 -1.33
N ALA A 49 4.36 -12.59 -2.30
CA ALA A 49 4.21 -14.02 -2.17
C ALA A 49 5.56 -14.70 -2.42
N ALA A 50 6.03 -15.48 -1.45
CA ALA A 50 7.17 -16.38 -1.59
C ALA A 50 6.67 -17.81 -1.34
N PRO A 51 7.41 -18.86 -1.76
CA PRO A 51 6.95 -20.24 -1.70
C PRO A 51 6.44 -20.72 -0.32
N ASP A 52 6.95 -20.13 0.76
CA ASP A 52 6.66 -20.49 2.15
C ASP A 52 5.99 -19.38 2.97
N THR A 53 5.83 -18.17 2.42
CA THR A 53 5.28 -17.04 3.16
C THR A 53 4.76 -15.93 2.25
N THR A 54 3.69 -15.27 2.68
CA THR A 54 3.27 -13.98 2.11
C THR A 54 3.58 -12.85 3.07
N ARG A 55 4.05 -11.72 2.55
CA ARG A 55 4.29 -10.49 3.32
C ARG A 55 3.55 -9.33 2.70
N TRP A 56 2.99 -8.46 3.53
CA TRP A 56 2.28 -7.26 3.07
C TRP A 56 2.96 -6.00 3.59
N ALA A 57 2.96 -4.96 2.77
CA ALA A 57 3.57 -3.69 3.13
C ALA A 57 2.95 -2.49 2.40
N LEU A 58 3.17 -1.32 2.98
CA LEU A 58 3.05 -0.04 2.29
C LEU A 58 4.43 0.40 1.80
N SER A 59 4.51 0.93 0.60
CA SER A 59 5.68 1.61 0.06
C SER A 59 5.44 3.11 0.07
N LEU A 60 6.15 3.81 0.96
CA LEU A 60 6.06 5.25 1.16
C LEU A 60 7.11 5.95 0.30
N ILE A 61 6.66 6.83 -0.59
CA ILE A 61 7.48 7.64 -1.48
C ILE A 61 7.47 9.07 -0.95
N GLY A 62 8.65 9.61 -0.66
CA GLY A 62 8.82 10.94 -0.06
C GLY A 62 8.91 10.96 1.47
N ALA A 63 8.94 9.79 2.13
CA ALA A 63 9.24 9.70 3.56
C ALA A 63 10.75 9.83 3.82
N GLU A 64 11.12 10.63 4.82
CA GLU A 64 12.51 10.88 5.20
C GLU A 64 13.07 9.82 6.16
N SER A 65 14.40 9.75 6.26
CA SER A 65 15.09 8.75 7.09
C SER A 65 14.78 8.89 8.60
N GLY A 66 14.52 10.11 9.06
CA GLY A 66 14.18 10.44 10.44
C GLY A 66 12.69 10.38 10.77
N ASP A 67 11.82 10.20 9.76
CA ASP A 67 10.37 10.25 10.00
C ASP A 67 9.91 9.10 10.88
N GLU A 68 9.17 9.44 11.93
CA GLU A 68 8.42 8.46 12.69
C GLU A 68 7.23 7.97 11.86
N ILE A 69 7.10 6.65 11.76
CA ILE A 69 6.04 6.02 10.97
C ILE A 69 5.12 5.22 11.90
N SER A 70 3.83 5.57 11.91
CA SER A 70 2.82 4.86 12.68
C SER A 70 1.52 4.69 11.89
N LEU A 71 0.75 3.66 12.27
CA LEU A 71 -0.56 3.36 11.72
C LEU A 71 -1.55 3.35 12.88
N ARG A 72 -2.71 3.98 12.70
CA ARG A 72 -3.75 4.04 13.74
C ARG A 72 -5.12 3.74 13.16
N HIS A 73 -5.95 3.03 13.91
CA HIS A 73 -7.36 2.83 13.60
C HIS A 73 -8.18 3.56 14.67
N GLY A 74 -8.65 4.77 14.35
CA GLY A 74 -9.17 5.68 15.37
C GLY A 74 -8.13 5.99 16.45
N ASN A 75 -8.39 5.55 17.69
CA ASN A 75 -7.49 5.76 18.83
C ASN A 75 -6.51 4.60 19.09
N GLU A 76 -6.62 3.51 18.35
CA GLU A 76 -5.78 2.32 18.53
C GLU A 76 -4.57 2.36 17.61
N SER A 77 -3.39 1.99 18.11
CA SER A 77 -2.19 1.81 17.28
C SER A 77 -2.26 0.45 16.60
N LEU A 78 -2.15 0.43 15.27
CA LEU A 78 -2.00 -0.80 14.51
C LEU A 78 -0.54 -1.26 14.51
N PRO A 79 -0.27 -2.55 14.70
CA PRO A 79 1.10 -3.07 14.74
C PRO A 79 1.76 -3.02 13.35
N ARG A 80 3.02 -2.56 13.32
CA ARG A 80 3.94 -2.71 12.19
C ARG A 80 4.98 -3.76 12.54
N LEU A 81 5.32 -4.61 11.58
CA LEU A 81 6.31 -5.68 11.75
C LEU A 81 7.73 -5.17 11.56
N ALA A 82 7.95 -4.36 10.52
CA ALA A 82 9.25 -3.78 10.22
C ALA A 82 9.11 -2.51 9.40
N VAL A 83 10.10 -1.63 9.50
CA VAL A 83 10.28 -0.48 8.60
C VAL A 83 11.64 -0.66 7.93
N GLN A 84 11.64 -0.79 6.62
CA GLN A 84 12.85 -0.88 5.81
C GLN A 84 13.01 0.41 5.02
N ARG A 85 14.09 1.13 5.29
CA ARG A 85 14.47 2.33 4.55
C ARG A 85 15.54 1.98 3.50
N PRO A 86 15.66 2.74 2.40
CA PRO A 86 16.76 2.56 1.46
C PRO A 86 18.11 2.91 2.12
N ASP A 87 19.14 2.10 1.86
CA ASP A 87 20.46 2.25 2.48
C ASP A 87 21.22 3.50 1.98
N ASP A 88 21.04 3.85 0.71
CA ASP A 88 21.63 5.03 0.07
C ASP A 88 20.73 6.27 0.13
N GLY A 89 19.59 6.17 0.82
CA GLY A 89 18.56 7.22 0.86
C GLY A 89 17.77 7.35 -0.44
N VAL A 90 18.03 6.52 -1.45
CA VAL A 90 17.37 6.56 -2.77
C VAL A 90 16.37 5.42 -2.88
N GLY A 91 15.09 5.75 -2.73
CA GLY A 91 13.99 4.81 -2.93
C GLY A 91 12.89 4.95 -1.89
N PRO A 92 11.84 4.13 -1.98
CA PRO A 92 10.73 4.20 -1.05
C PRO A 92 11.07 3.51 0.29
N THR A 93 10.49 4.04 1.36
CA THR A 93 10.47 3.35 2.66
C THR A 93 9.36 2.30 2.66
N ARG A 94 9.67 1.05 3.01
CA ARG A 94 8.69 -0.04 3.13
C ARG A 94 8.27 -0.24 4.58
N VAL A 95 6.96 -0.27 4.81
CA VAL A 95 6.35 -0.52 6.12
C VAL A 95 5.66 -1.87 6.06
N TYR A 96 6.30 -2.88 6.61
CA TYR A 96 5.75 -4.23 6.70
C TYR A 96 4.74 -4.32 7.83
N VAL A 97 3.61 -4.95 7.54
CA VAL A 97 2.48 -5.09 8.46
C VAL A 97 1.98 -6.54 8.49
N SER A 98 1.23 -6.88 9.53
CA SER A 98 0.55 -8.17 9.58
C SER A 98 -0.54 -8.26 8.51
N GLN A 99 -0.94 -9.47 8.16
CA GLN A 99 -2.10 -9.74 7.31
C GLN A 99 -3.34 -8.98 7.79
N GLN A 100 -3.65 -9.10 9.09
CA GLN A 100 -4.82 -8.49 9.70
C GLN A 100 -4.77 -6.96 9.61
N THR A 101 -3.60 -6.36 9.85
CA THR A 101 -3.40 -4.91 9.72
C THR A 101 -3.57 -4.45 8.27
N PHE A 102 -3.08 -5.22 7.30
CA PHE A 102 -3.26 -4.92 5.88
C PHE A 102 -4.73 -4.94 5.46
N LEU A 103 -5.49 -5.96 5.88
CA LEU A 103 -6.93 -6.04 5.64
C LEU A 103 -7.70 -4.92 6.34
N THR A 104 -7.34 -4.60 7.59
CA THR A 104 -7.96 -3.49 8.34
C THR A 104 -7.81 -2.16 7.58
N MET A 105 -6.64 -1.91 6.99
CA MET A 105 -6.40 -0.74 6.13
C MET A 105 -7.22 -0.77 4.84
N ALA A 106 -7.39 -1.93 4.22
CA ALA A 106 -8.17 -2.08 3.00
C ALA A 106 -9.68 -1.85 3.25
N GLU A 107 -10.19 -2.27 4.40
CA GLU A 107 -11.63 -2.25 4.70
C GLU A 107 -12.09 -0.95 5.37
N SER A 108 -11.22 -0.33 6.18
CA SER A 108 -11.61 0.80 7.04
C SER A 108 -11.06 2.15 6.57
N SER A 109 -11.94 3.15 6.43
CA SER A 109 -11.55 4.53 6.11
C SER A 109 -11.02 5.32 7.31
N SER A 110 -11.20 4.79 8.53
CA SER A 110 -10.72 5.43 9.76
C SER A 110 -9.28 5.07 10.10
N VAL A 111 -8.59 4.33 9.22
CA VAL A 111 -7.15 4.11 9.36
C VAL A 111 -6.38 5.35 8.90
N THR A 112 -5.51 5.85 9.76
CA THR A 112 -4.59 6.94 9.46
C THR A 112 -3.15 6.44 9.44
N LEU A 113 -2.41 6.90 8.44
CA LEU A 113 -0.97 6.77 8.33
C LEU A 113 -0.33 8.07 8.82
N GLN A 114 0.58 7.96 9.77
CA GLN A 114 1.43 9.06 10.21
C GLN A 114 2.86 8.85 9.68
N VAL A 115 3.43 9.90 9.09
CA VAL A 115 4.82 9.96 8.63
C VAL A 115 5.39 11.30 9.06
N GLY A 116 6.27 11.30 10.07
CA GLY A 116 6.77 12.51 10.70
C GLY A 116 5.63 13.37 11.26
N THR A 117 5.48 14.58 10.73
CA THR A 117 4.41 15.53 11.10
C THR A 117 3.13 15.38 10.27
N VAL A 118 3.18 14.58 9.20
CA VAL A 118 2.04 14.35 8.31
C VAL A 118 1.18 13.23 8.87
N SER A 119 -0.13 13.43 8.92
CA SER A 119 -1.13 12.41 9.23
C SER A 119 -2.22 12.43 8.16
N ALA A 120 -2.42 11.31 7.48
CA ALA A 120 -3.37 11.20 6.37
C ALA A 120 -4.16 9.89 6.42
N SER A 121 -5.40 9.93 5.95
CA SER A 121 -6.19 8.74 5.67
C SER A 121 -5.77 8.09 4.35
N LEU A 122 -5.92 6.78 4.25
CA LEU A 122 -5.68 6.06 2.99
C LEU A 122 -6.83 6.33 2.00
N PRO A 123 -6.55 6.80 0.77
CA PRO A 123 -7.59 7.10 -0.21
C PRO A 123 -8.41 5.86 -0.60
N ASP A 124 -9.70 6.02 -0.87
CA ASP A 124 -10.59 4.92 -1.28
C ASP A 124 -10.10 4.11 -2.49
N PRO A 125 -9.46 4.71 -3.52
CA PRO A 125 -8.83 3.94 -4.58
C PRO A 125 -7.73 3.00 -4.06
N LEU A 126 -6.81 3.50 -3.24
CA LEU A 126 -5.74 2.71 -2.62
C LEU A 126 -6.30 1.58 -1.76
N ARG A 127 -7.33 1.84 -0.93
CA ARG A 127 -7.91 0.82 -0.05
C ARG A 127 -8.54 -0.34 -0.81
N ARG A 128 -9.28 -0.06 -1.88
CA ARG A 128 -9.83 -1.08 -2.78
C ARG A 128 -8.74 -1.86 -3.51
N GLU A 129 -7.68 -1.17 -3.94
CA GLU A 129 -6.50 -1.80 -4.53
C GLU A 129 -5.78 -2.72 -3.54
N MET A 130 -5.70 -2.36 -2.25
CA MET A 130 -5.17 -3.22 -1.19
C MET A 130 -5.97 -4.52 -1.07
N SER A 131 -7.30 -4.48 -1.16
CA SER A 131 -8.12 -5.71 -1.18
C SER A 131 -7.74 -6.62 -2.35
N VAL A 132 -7.57 -6.06 -3.55
CA VAL A 132 -7.16 -6.84 -4.74
C VAL A 132 -5.74 -7.39 -4.60
N VAL A 133 -4.80 -6.60 -4.08
CA VAL A 133 -3.43 -7.06 -3.77
C VAL A 133 -3.47 -8.23 -2.80
N PHE A 134 -4.29 -8.14 -1.75
CA PHE A 134 -4.46 -9.21 -0.78
C PHE A 134 -5.00 -10.49 -1.44
N GLU A 135 -6.10 -10.39 -2.18
CA GLU A 135 -6.72 -11.52 -2.88
C GLU A 135 -5.75 -12.25 -3.82
N ARG A 136 -4.91 -11.48 -4.53
CA ARG A 136 -3.94 -12.06 -5.48
C ARG A 136 -2.74 -12.74 -4.80
N THR A 137 -2.39 -12.33 -3.58
CA THR A 137 -1.15 -12.78 -2.89
C THR A 137 -1.39 -13.74 -1.73
N ALA A 138 -2.63 -13.89 -1.28
CA ALA A 138 -3.02 -14.80 -0.20
C ALA A 138 -3.30 -16.24 -0.68
N GLN A 139 -2.96 -16.57 -1.92
CA GLN A 139 -3.15 -17.90 -2.54
C GLN A 139 -2.02 -18.87 -2.19
#